data_AF-A0A3D4BA57-F1
#
_entry.id   AF-A0A3D4BA57-F1
#
_cell.length_a   1.000
_cell.length_b   1.000
_cell.length_c   1.000
_cell.angle_alpha   90.00
_cell.angle_beta   90.00
_cell.angle_gamma   90.00
#
_symmetry.space_group_name_H-M   'P 1'
#
loop_
_entity.id
_entity.type
_entity.pdbx_description
1 polymer ?
#
loop_
_entity_poly.entity_id
_entity_poly.type
_entity_poly.pdbx_seq_one_letter_code
_entity_poly.pdbx_strand_id
1 'polypeptide(L)'
;MTMDLDKLFSPISVELTAGESLRYEGTYDRIRAARHEDDNLEQGIYQADRKHADWRLVNDLCIEALETQTKDLQIATWLTEAWIHLYGFVGLREGCRLIVGLCESFWDDLYPELDDNGDVENRIAPIHWMNEKFPLNLKLVMLTHPETGDTRSYCWADWDSACRLDLMGKRDPSILKSAETEDKVSQSDVLGSVMLTPLSLFRNLDEELFQSRE
;
A
#
# COMPACT_ATOMS: atom_id res chain seq x y z
N MET A 1 8.73 8.92 11.70
CA MET A 1 7.40 9.56 11.76
C MET A 1 6.49 8.60 12.50
N THR A 2 5.74 9.05 13.50
CA THR A 2 4.83 8.21 14.29
C THR A 2 3.42 8.65 13.97
N MET A 3 2.58 7.73 13.49
CA MET A 3 1.17 7.99 13.27
C MET A 3 0.47 8.03 14.63
N ASP A 4 -0.38 9.03 14.85
CA ASP A 4 -1.13 9.19 16.10
C ASP A 4 -2.30 8.19 16.12
N LEU A 5 -2.02 6.95 16.54
CA LEU A 5 -3.03 5.90 16.61
C LEU A 5 -3.99 6.08 17.79
N ASP A 6 -3.63 6.88 18.80
CA ASP A 6 -4.43 7.03 20.03
C ASP A 6 -5.81 7.62 19.72
N LYS A 7 -5.89 8.53 18.74
CA LYS A 7 -7.17 9.06 18.24
C LYS A 7 -7.98 8.01 17.50
N LEU A 8 -7.33 7.18 16.69
CA LEU A 8 -8.00 6.10 15.95
C LEU A 8 -8.57 5.03 16.88
N PHE A 9 -7.99 4.86 18.07
CA PHE A 9 -8.50 3.95 19.11
C PHE A 9 -9.46 4.60 20.11
N SER A 10 -9.74 5.91 20.00
CA SER A 10 -10.72 6.56 20.86
C SER A 10 -12.15 6.15 20.46
N PRO A 11 -13.04 5.78 21.40
CA PRO A 11 -14.44 5.47 21.09
C PRO A 11 -15.14 6.62 20.36
N ILE A 12 -16.01 6.31 19.41
CA ILE A 12 -16.76 7.32 18.65
C ILE A 12 -17.72 8.11 19.56
N SER A 13 -18.43 7.40 20.44
CA SER A 13 -19.28 7.98 21.47
C SER A 13 -19.41 7.06 22.68
N VAL A 14 -20.07 7.55 23.75
CA VAL A 14 -20.34 6.75 24.96
C VAL A 14 -21.37 5.64 24.69
N GLU A 15 -22.30 5.87 23.76
CA GLU A 15 -23.41 4.95 23.46
C GLU A 15 -23.06 3.99 22.32
N LEU A 16 -22.35 4.49 21.31
CA LEU A 16 -21.84 3.74 20.16
C LEU A 16 -20.32 3.85 20.15
N THR A 17 -19.66 2.90 20.80
CA THR A 17 -18.19 2.84 20.94
C THR A 17 -17.50 2.73 19.59
N ALA A 18 -18.03 1.88 18.70
CA ALA A 18 -17.58 1.67 17.34
C ALA A 18 -18.27 2.57 16.29
N GLY A 19 -19.22 3.42 16.70
CA GLY A 19 -19.97 4.28 15.79
C GLY A 19 -20.98 3.52 14.93
N GLU A 20 -21.06 3.85 13.64
CA GLU A 20 -22.07 3.31 12.72
C GLU A 20 -21.44 2.68 11.47
N SER A 21 -22.21 1.84 10.76
CA SER A 21 -21.78 1.26 9.48
C SER A 21 -21.82 2.28 8.35
N LEU A 22 -20.67 2.56 7.73
CA LEU A 22 -20.57 3.53 6.61
C LEU A 22 -20.72 2.91 5.22
N ARG A 23 -21.08 1.62 5.13
CA ARG A 23 -21.09 0.88 3.86
C ARG A 23 -22.02 1.49 2.81
N TYR A 24 -23.10 2.13 3.23
CA TYR A 24 -24.12 2.72 2.35
C TYR A 24 -24.18 4.26 2.42
N GLU A 25 -23.31 4.88 3.21
CA GLU A 25 -23.26 6.33 3.45
C GLU A 25 -22.38 7.08 2.42
N GLY A 26 -21.93 6.39 1.36
CA GLY A 26 -21.09 6.96 0.29
C GLY A 26 -19.61 7.15 0.64
N THR A 27 -19.22 7.04 1.91
CA THR A 27 -17.80 7.08 2.34
C THR A 27 -16.97 5.99 1.66
N TYR A 28 -17.50 4.75 1.59
CA TYR A 28 -16.85 3.65 0.87
C TYR A 28 -16.61 3.99 -0.61
N ASP A 29 -17.59 4.62 -1.27
CA ASP A 29 -17.49 4.96 -2.68
C ASP A 29 -16.49 6.09 -2.92
N ARG A 30 -16.44 7.09 -2.03
CA ARG A 30 -15.42 8.15 -2.07
C ARG A 30 -14.01 7.58 -1.93
N ILE A 31 -13.80 6.67 -0.97
CA ILE A 31 -12.50 6.03 -0.76
C ILE A 31 -12.12 5.18 -1.98
N ARG A 32 -13.03 4.35 -2.49
CA ARG A 32 -12.78 3.55 -3.71
C ARG A 32 -12.49 4.42 -4.92
N ALA A 33 -13.20 5.53 -5.09
CA ALA A 33 -12.97 6.46 -6.19
C ALA A 33 -11.58 7.12 -6.10
N ALA A 34 -11.11 7.43 -4.89
CA ALA A 34 -9.77 7.98 -4.66
C ALA A 34 -8.66 6.91 -4.86
N ARG A 35 -8.94 5.65 -4.52
CA ARG A 35 -8.04 4.50 -4.74
C ARG A 35 -7.97 4.02 -6.19
N HIS A 36 -8.90 4.46 -7.04
CA HIS A 36 -8.97 3.97 -8.42
C HIS A 36 -7.86 4.57 -9.27
N GLU A 37 -7.08 3.68 -9.89
CA GLU A 37 -6.10 3.98 -10.91
C GLU A 37 -6.48 3.25 -12.21
N ASP A 38 -6.30 3.91 -13.36
CA ASP A 38 -6.54 3.30 -14.66
C ASP A 38 -5.40 2.32 -15.01
N ASP A 39 -5.75 1.11 -15.47
CA ASP A 39 -4.76 0.13 -15.93
C ASP A 39 -3.91 0.70 -17.08
N ASN A 40 -2.62 0.32 -17.11
CA ASN A 40 -1.67 0.61 -18.21
C ASN A 40 -1.98 -0.19 -19.50
N LEU A 41 -3.24 -0.22 -19.92
CA LEU A 41 -3.64 -0.69 -21.24
C LEU A 41 -3.37 0.40 -22.26
N GLU A 42 -2.91 0.01 -23.46
CA GLU A 42 -2.75 0.92 -24.59
C GLU A 42 -4.11 1.53 -24.94
N GLN A 43 -4.37 2.74 -24.45
CA GLN A 43 -5.51 3.53 -24.92
C GLN A 43 -5.23 3.89 -26.38
N GLY A 44 -6.20 3.64 -27.26
CA GLY A 44 -6.15 4.08 -28.66
C GLY A 44 -6.09 5.60 -28.80
N ILE A 45 -6.58 6.13 -29.93
CA ILE A 45 -6.42 7.55 -30.34
C ILE A 45 -7.05 8.57 -29.34
N TYR A 46 -7.79 8.12 -28.33
CA TYR A 46 -8.28 8.95 -27.23
C TYR A 46 -7.32 8.93 -26.05
N GLN A 47 -6.48 9.96 -25.93
CA GLN A 47 -5.70 10.25 -24.73
C GLN A 47 -6.61 10.95 -23.72
N ALA A 48 -7.27 10.18 -22.85
CA ALA A 48 -7.83 10.76 -21.63
C ALA A 48 -6.70 10.95 -20.60
N ASP A 49 -6.79 11.98 -19.76
CA ASP A 49 -5.90 12.14 -18.61
C ASP A 49 -6.05 10.91 -17.71
N ARG A 50 -4.98 10.11 -17.61
CA ARG A 50 -4.97 8.87 -16.82
C ARG A 50 -5.26 9.19 -15.37
N LYS A 51 -6.22 8.49 -14.79
CA LYS A 51 -6.51 8.65 -13.37
C LYS A 51 -5.49 7.86 -12.57
N HIS A 52 -4.72 8.56 -11.75
CA HIS A 52 -3.88 7.97 -10.71
C HIS A 52 -4.61 7.98 -9.37
N ALA A 53 -4.33 6.98 -8.54
CA ALA A 53 -4.84 6.95 -7.19
C ALA A 53 -4.30 8.12 -6.36
N ASP A 54 -5.18 8.80 -5.63
CA ASP A 54 -4.81 9.86 -4.69
C ASP A 54 -4.69 9.30 -3.28
N TRP A 55 -3.53 8.73 -2.97
CA TRP A 55 -3.27 8.09 -1.68
C TRP A 55 -3.35 9.06 -0.49
N ARG A 56 -3.12 10.37 -0.70
CA ARG A 56 -3.31 11.37 0.35
C ARG A 56 -4.78 11.58 0.65
N LEU A 57 -5.61 11.69 -0.38
CA LEU A 57 -7.06 11.77 -0.22
C LEU A 57 -7.63 10.50 0.44
N VAL A 58 -7.12 9.31 0.06
CA VAL A 58 -7.51 8.05 0.72
C VAL A 58 -7.17 8.07 2.21
N ASN A 59 -5.96 8.50 2.56
CA ASN A 59 -5.54 8.67 3.96
C ASN A 59 -6.51 9.59 4.72
N ASP A 60 -6.79 10.77 4.18
CA ASP A 60 -7.59 11.78 4.86
C ASP A 60 -9.03 11.32 5.07
N LEU A 61 -9.65 10.72 4.03
CA LEU A 61 -11.00 10.16 4.12
C LEU A 61 -11.10 9.01 5.13
N CYS A 62 -10.11 8.12 5.16
CA CYS A 62 -10.11 7.00 6.09
C CYS A 62 -9.87 7.45 7.53
N ILE A 63 -8.95 8.39 7.77
CA ILE A 63 -8.71 8.96 9.10
C ILE A 63 -9.99 9.66 9.59
N GLU A 64 -10.60 10.51 8.77
CA GLU A 64 -11.85 11.20 9.13
C GLU A 64 -12.93 10.19 9.54
N ALA A 65 -13.13 9.14 8.74
CA ALA A 65 -14.12 8.10 9.04
C ALA A 65 -13.81 7.35 10.34
N LEU A 66 -12.55 6.94 10.54
CA LEU A 66 -12.13 6.14 11.70
C LEU A 66 -12.10 6.94 13.01
N GLU A 67 -11.81 8.24 12.96
CA GLU A 67 -11.79 9.09 14.14
C GLU A 67 -13.20 9.53 14.58
N THR A 68 -14.12 9.76 13.62
CA THR A 68 -15.35 10.51 13.91
C THR A 68 -16.65 9.72 13.75
N GLN A 69 -16.64 8.62 12.99
CA GLN A 69 -17.89 7.99 12.55
C GLN A 69 -17.94 6.49 12.79
N THR A 70 -16.83 5.76 12.61
CA THR A 70 -16.87 4.29 12.62
C THR A 70 -15.56 3.66 13.07
N LYS A 71 -15.61 2.43 13.59
CA LYS A 71 -14.46 1.53 13.73
C LYS A 71 -14.67 0.39 12.76
N ASP A 72 -13.98 0.43 11.63
CA ASP A 72 -14.24 -0.42 10.47
C ASP A 72 -12.95 -1.03 9.92
N LEU A 73 -12.88 -2.36 9.84
CA LEU A 73 -11.73 -3.11 9.36
C LEU A 73 -11.43 -2.90 7.87
N GLN A 74 -12.46 -2.72 7.05
CA GLN A 74 -12.27 -2.47 5.63
C GLN A 74 -11.68 -1.08 5.40
N ILE A 75 -12.13 -0.07 6.15
CA ILE A 75 -11.57 1.28 6.10
C ILE A 75 -10.15 1.30 6.66
N ALA A 76 -9.89 0.63 7.78
CA ALA A 76 -8.54 0.50 8.35
C ALA A 76 -7.57 -0.21 7.38
N THR A 77 -8.07 -1.19 6.64
CA THR A 77 -7.34 -1.88 5.58
C THR A 77 -6.97 -0.94 4.43
N TRP A 78 -7.90 -0.09 3.99
CA TRP A 78 -7.62 0.92 2.96
C TRP A 78 -6.70 2.03 3.44
N LEU A 79 -6.79 2.42 4.71
CA LEU A 79 -5.84 3.35 5.33
C LEU A 79 -4.43 2.76 5.33
N THR A 80 -4.30 1.48 5.69
CA THR A 80 -3.02 0.78 5.66
C THR A 80 -2.43 0.74 4.25
N GLU A 81 -3.26 0.49 3.23
CA GLU A 81 -2.81 0.55 1.84
C GLU A 81 -2.27 1.95 1.49
N ALA A 82 -3.00 3.01 1.81
CA ALA A 82 -2.55 4.38 1.58
C ALA A 82 -1.21 4.66 2.31
N TRP A 83 -1.07 4.19 3.54
CA TRP A 83 0.17 4.31 4.29
C TRP A 83 1.34 3.55 3.66
N ILE A 84 1.12 2.37 3.06
CA ILE A 84 2.17 1.67 2.30
C ILE A 84 2.62 2.52 1.10
N HIS A 85 1.68 3.12 0.36
CA HIS A 85 2.02 3.97 -0.78
C HIS A 85 2.72 5.28 -0.39
N LEU A 86 2.35 5.86 0.75
CA LEU A 86 2.91 7.13 1.22
C LEU A 86 4.21 6.96 2.01
N TYR A 87 4.34 5.86 2.76
CA TYR A 87 5.36 5.70 3.81
C TYR A 87 6.03 4.31 3.82
N GLY A 88 5.78 3.47 2.82
CA GLY A 88 6.46 2.19 2.65
C GLY A 88 6.26 1.22 3.82
N PHE A 89 7.35 0.60 4.28
CA PHE A 89 7.33 -0.42 5.32
C PHE A 89 6.90 0.12 6.69
N VAL A 90 7.21 1.39 6.99
CA VAL A 90 6.68 2.07 8.18
C VAL A 90 5.16 2.14 8.14
N GLY A 91 4.59 2.43 6.97
CA GLY A 91 3.15 2.47 6.77
C GLY A 91 2.48 1.12 6.97
N LEU A 92 3.11 0.04 6.49
CA LEU A 92 2.65 -1.33 6.76
C LEU A 92 2.61 -1.61 8.27
N ARG A 93 3.70 -1.32 8.98
CA ARG A 93 3.81 -1.57 10.43
C ARG A 93 2.70 -0.86 11.20
N GLU A 94 2.54 0.44 10.99
CA GLU A 94 1.51 1.21 11.70
C GLU A 94 0.09 0.76 11.33
N GLY A 95 -0.14 0.34 10.08
CA GLY A 95 -1.43 -0.22 9.66
C GLY A 95 -1.74 -1.57 10.30
N CYS A 96 -0.75 -2.47 10.43
CA CYS A 96 -0.90 -3.71 11.19
C CYS A 96 -1.25 -3.42 12.66
N ARG A 97 -0.57 -2.46 13.29
CA ARG A 97 -0.87 -2.03 14.67
C ARG A 97 -2.28 -1.47 14.80
N LEU A 98 -2.73 -0.68 13.82
CA LEU A 98 -4.10 -0.18 13.76
C LEU A 98 -5.11 -1.33 13.74
N ILE A 99 -4.92 -2.31 12.85
CA ILE A 99 -5.86 -3.43 12.70
C ILE A 99 -5.90 -4.29 13.96
N VAL A 100 -4.74 -4.62 14.54
CA VAL A 100 -4.66 -5.36 15.80
C VAL A 100 -5.35 -4.58 16.92
N GLY A 101 -5.05 -3.29 17.08
CA GLY A 101 -5.64 -2.46 18.13
C GLY A 101 -7.15 -2.30 18.00
N LEU A 102 -7.68 -2.21 16.77
CA LEU A 102 -9.13 -2.21 16.53
C LEU A 102 -9.77 -3.54 16.92
N CYS A 103 -9.16 -4.66 16.55
CA CYS A 103 -9.63 -5.98 16.95
C CYS A 103 -9.59 -6.16 18.48
N GLU A 104 -8.53 -5.71 19.15
CA GLU A 104 -8.41 -5.85 20.61
C GLU A 104 -9.38 -4.95 21.38
N SER A 105 -9.65 -3.74 20.87
CA SER A 105 -10.39 -2.71 21.61
C SER A 105 -11.89 -2.67 21.29
N PHE A 106 -12.30 -3.08 20.09
CA PHE A 106 -13.66 -2.89 19.60
C PHE A 106 -14.32 -4.19 19.11
N TRP A 107 -13.74 -5.37 19.37
CA TRP A 107 -14.18 -6.63 18.75
C TRP A 107 -15.70 -6.83 18.72
N ASP A 108 -16.41 -6.59 19.82
CA ASP A 108 -17.84 -6.89 19.88
C ASP A 108 -18.66 -5.98 18.93
N ASP A 109 -18.29 -4.70 18.82
CA ASP A 109 -19.04 -3.68 18.08
C ASP A 109 -18.39 -3.31 16.72
N LEU A 110 -17.25 -3.92 16.36
CA LEU A 110 -16.46 -3.58 15.17
C LEU A 110 -17.19 -3.85 13.85
N TYR A 111 -16.97 -2.98 12.86
CA TYR A 111 -17.47 -3.17 11.50
C TYR A 111 -16.46 -3.90 10.58
N PRO A 112 -16.90 -4.77 9.66
CA PRO A 112 -18.27 -5.25 9.48
C PRO A 112 -18.80 -6.02 10.69
N GLU A 113 -20.10 -5.92 10.96
CA GLU A 113 -20.76 -6.62 12.07
C GLU A 113 -20.58 -8.15 11.95
N LEU A 114 -20.57 -8.82 13.10
CA LEU A 114 -20.70 -10.28 13.14
C LEU A 114 -22.06 -10.68 12.60
N ASP A 115 -22.13 -11.82 11.91
CA ASP A 115 -23.42 -12.41 11.55
C ASP A 115 -24.16 -12.85 12.83
N ASP A 116 -25.49 -12.98 12.75
CA ASP A 116 -26.36 -13.41 13.85
C ASP A 116 -25.94 -14.76 14.46
N ASN A 117 -25.27 -15.59 13.65
CA ASN A 117 -24.75 -16.90 14.05
C ASN A 117 -23.34 -16.85 14.66
N GLY A 118 -22.76 -15.65 14.83
CA GLY A 118 -21.38 -15.44 15.29
C GLY A 118 -20.31 -15.69 14.22
N ASP A 119 -20.69 -15.69 12.93
CA ASP A 119 -19.75 -15.86 11.82
C ASP A 119 -18.86 -14.61 11.66
N VAL A 120 -17.55 -14.85 11.51
CA VAL A 120 -16.50 -13.83 11.38
C VAL A 120 -16.07 -13.60 9.93
N GLU A 121 -16.62 -14.33 8.96
CA GLU A 121 -16.17 -14.32 7.56
C GLU A 121 -16.10 -12.89 6.98
N ASN A 122 -17.10 -12.06 7.26
CA ASN A 122 -17.13 -10.66 6.80
C ASN A 122 -15.98 -9.81 7.39
N ARG A 123 -15.51 -10.12 8.60
CA ARG A 123 -14.36 -9.47 9.24
C ARG A 123 -13.03 -10.03 8.77
N ILE A 124 -12.99 -11.30 8.36
CA ILE A 124 -11.80 -11.92 7.76
C ILE A 124 -11.57 -11.40 6.34
N ALA A 125 -12.62 -11.11 5.59
CA ALA A 125 -12.51 -10.70 4.19
C ALA A 125 -11.55 -9.51 3.93
N PRO A 126 -11.58 -8.40 4.70
CA PRO A 126 -10.59 -7.33 4.57
C PRO A 126 -9.14 -7.81 4.79
N ILE A 127 -8.92 -8.69 5.77
CA ILE A 127 -7.60 -9.24 6.10
C ILE A 127 -7.10 -10.16 4.99
N HIS A 128 -7.99 -10.99 4.43
CA HIS A 128 -7.66 -11.82 3.28
C HIS A 128 -7.26 -10.96 2.07
N TRP A 129 -8.03 -9.89 1.81
CA TRP A 129 -7.73 -8.94 0.74
C TRP A 129 -6.36 -8.27 0.94
N MET A 130 -5.98 -7.92 2.18
CA MET A 130 -4.63 -7.39 2.47
C MET A 130 -3.55 -8.39 2.08
N ASN A 131 -3.70 -9.66 2.47
CA ASN A 131 -2.73 -10.72 2.18
C ASN A 131 -2.53 -10.92 0.68
N GLU A 132 -3.57 -10.69 -0.13
CA GLU A 132 -3.47 -10.76 -1.59
C GLU A 132 -2.83 -9.51 -2.21
N LYS A 133 -3.15 -8.32 -1.70
CA LYS A 133 -2.77 -7.04 -2.33
C LYS A 133 -1.46 -6.48 -1.85
N PHE A 134 -1.19 -6.51 -0.55
CA PHE A 134 -0.03 -5.83 0.01
C PHE A 134 1.30 -6.38 -0.48
N PRO A 135 1.50 -7.69 -0.72
CA PRO A 135 2.75 -8.18 -1.31
C PRO A 135 3.09 -7.52 -2.65
N LEU A 136 2.09 -7.13 -3.46
CA LEU A 136 2.33 -6.40 -4.71
C LEU A 136 2.73 -4.95 -4.43
N ASN A 137 2.00 -4.26 -3.55
CA ASN A 137 2.29 -2.87 -3.20
C ASN A 137 3.67 -2.73 -2.55
N LEU A 138 4.06 -3.68 -1.70
CA LEU A 138 5.38 -3.70 -1.05
C LEU A 138 6.53 -3.89 -2.04
N LYS A 139 6.31 -4.61 -3.16
CA LYS A 139 7.32 -4.72 -4.22
C LYS A 139 7.55 -3.41 -4.96
N LEU A 140 6.61 -2.47 -4.89
CA LEU A 140 6.68 -1.15 -5.52
C LEU A 140 7.29 -0.08 -4.61
N VAL A 141 7.57 -0.41 -3.34
CA VAL A 141 8.27 0.50 -2.42
C VAL A 141 9.69 0.72 -2.94
N MET A 142 10.09 1.98 -3.04
CA MET A 142 11.43 2.36 -3.51
C MET A 142 12.49 1.85 -2.54
N LEU A 143 13.48 1.14 -3.07
CA LEU A 143 14.59 0.58 -2.30
C LEU A 143 15.88 1.38 -2.50
N THR A 144 16.01 2.08 -3.62
CA THR A 144 17.16 2.95 -3.92
C THR A 144 16.76 4.41 -3.95
N HIS A 145 17.67 5.26 -3.49
CA HIS A 145 17.51 6.71 -3.42
C HIS A 145 18.88 7.33 -3.69
N PRO A 146 19.31 7.35 -4.97
CA PRO A 146 20.62 7.88 -5.33
C PRO A 146 20.66 9.39 -5.02
N GLU A 147 21.69 9.84 -4.31
CA GLU A 147 21.83 11.26 -3.92
C GLU A 147 22.54 12.11 -4.98
N THR A 148 23.23 11.48 -5.93
CA THR A 148 24.09 12.15 -6.90
C THR A 148 23.72 11.76 -8.33
N GLY A 149 23.54 12.76 -9.20
CA GLY A 149 23.20 12.57 -10.62
C GLY A 149 21.70 12.37 -10.86
N ASP A 150 21.28 12.41 -12.13
CA ASP A 150 19.89 12.17 -12.54
C ASP A 150 19.54 10.67 -12.57
N THR A 151 20.13 9.88 -11.67
CA THR A 151 19.88 8.43 -11.60
C THR A 151 18.51 8.18 -10.98
N ARG A 152 17.75 7.28 -11.59
CA ARG A 152 16.40 6.92 -11.14
C ARG A 152 16.43 6.03 -9.87
N SER A 153 15.43 6.18 -9.02
CA SER A 153 15.12 5.25 -7.91
C SER A 153 14.39 4.00 -8.43
N TYR A 154 14.71 2.85 -7.83
CA TYR A 154 14.15 1.56 -8.21
C TYR A 154 13.56 0.83 -7.01
N CYS A 155 12.53 0.04 -7.28
CA CYS A 155 11.87 -0.84 -6.33
C CYS A 155 12.23 -2.31 -6.58
N TRP A 156 11.68 -3.23 -5.77
CA TRP A 156 11.89 -4.66 -5.98
C TRP A 156 11.30 -5.15 -7.30
N ALA A 157 10.14 -4.63 -7.72
CA ALA A 157 9.50 -5.03 -8.97
C ALA A 157 10.38 -4.71 -10.21
N ASP A 158 11.12 -3.60 -10.16
CA ASP A 158 12.09 -3.23 -11.19
C ASP A 158 13.24 -4.25 -11.24
N TRP A 159 13.80 -4.59 -10.09
CA TRP A 159 14.87 -5.58 -9.97
C TRP A 159 14.43 -6.97 -10.46
N ASP A 160 13.24 -7.44 -10.06
CA ASP A 160 12.68 -8.71 -10.50
C ASP A 160 12.46 -8.74 -12.03
N SER A 161 11.96 -7.64 -12.59
CA SER A 161 11.76 -7.50 -14.03
C SER A 161 13.08 -7.50 -14.80
N ALA A 162 14.09 -6.79 -14.29
CA ALA A 162 15.44 -6.77 -14.84
C ALA A 162 16.11 -8.17 -14.79
N CYS A 163 15.92 -8.92 -13.70
CA CYS A 163 16.38 -10.31 -13.60
C CYS A 163 15.72 -11.24 -14.61
N ARG A 164 14.41 -11.11 -14.80
CA ARG A 164 13.68 -11.88 -15.82
C ARG A 164 14.15 -11.54 -17.23
N LEU A 165 14.38 -10.26 -17.50
CA LEU A 165 14.89 -9.81 -18.79
C LEU A 165 16.27 -10.40 -19.12
N ASP A 166 17.21 -10.37 -18.18
CA ASP A 166 18.55 -10.96 -18.35
C ASP A 166 18.49 -12.48 -18.61
N LEU A 167 17.65 -13.20 -17.85
CA LEU A 167 17.43 -14.63 -18.05
C LEU A 167 16.86 -14.96 -19.44
N MET A 168 15.94 -14.14 -19.94
CA MET A 168 15.39 -14.27 -21.29
C MET A 168 16.45 -13.93 -22.35
N GLY A 169 17.23 -12.87 -22.13
CA GLY A 169 18.33 -12.45 -23.00
C GLY A 169 19.44 -13.49 -23.17
N LYS A 170 19.74 -14.26 -22.11
CA LYS A 170 20.67 -15.40 -22.17
C LYS A 170 20.21 -16.51 -23.11
N ARG A 171 18.89 -16.67 -23.28
CA ARG A 171 18.30 -17.66 -24.20
C ARG A 171 18.16 -17.10 -25.61
N ASP A 172 17.83 -15.82 -25.73
CA ASP A 172 17.68 -15.11 -26.99
C ASP A 172 18.23 -13.68 -26.91
N PRO A 173 19.43 -13.42 -27.47
CA PRO A 173 20.05 -12.10 -27.45
C PRO A 173 19.26 -11.01 -28.17
N SER A 174 18.28 -11.35 -29.02
CA SER A 174 17.43 -10.36 -29.68
C SER A 174 16.49 -9.65 -28.69
N ILE A 175 16.15 -10.30 -27.58
CA ILE A 175 15.30 -9.73 -26.52
C ILE A 175 15.97 -8.55 -25.83
N LEU A 176 17.28 -8.63 -25.58
CA LEU A 176 18.04 -7.52 -24.98
C LEU A 176 18.08 -6.31 -25.91
N LYS A 177 18.25 -6.54 -27.22
CA LYS A 177 18.22 -5.46 -28.23
C LYS A 177 16.86 -4.77 -28.30
N SER A 178 15.75 -5.52 -28.24
CA SER A 178 14.41 -4.93 -28.19
C SER A 178 14.18 -4.16 -26.88
N ALA A 179 14.66 -4.70 -25.76
CA ALA A 179 14.55 -4.04 -24.47
C ALA A 179 15.32 -2.71 -24.39
N GLU A 180 16.50 -2.64 -25.00
CA GLU A 180 17.26 -1.38 -25.17
C GLU A 180 16.48 -0.36 -26.00
N THR A 181 15.82 -0.77 -27.08
CA THR A 181 15.00 0.14 -27.89
C THR A 181 13.71 0.61 -27.19
N GLU A 182 13.23 -0.17 -26.23
CA GLU A 182 12.02 0.11 -25.44
C GLU A 182 12.33 0.80 -24.10
N ASP A 183 13.59 1.16 -23.84
CA ASP A 183 14.05 1.80 -22.59
C ASP A 183 13.65 1.01 -21.32
N LYS A 184 13.73 -0.33 -21.40
CA LYS A 184 13.43 -1.21 -20.27
C LYS A 184 14.57 -1.22 -19.25
N VAL A 185 14.20 -1.26 -17.97
CA VAL A 185 15.13 -1.33 -16.85
C VAL A 185 16.01 -2.59 -16.92
N SER A 186 17.32 -2.41 -16.88
CA SER A 186 18.31 -3.49 -16.81
C SER A 186 18.87 -3.69 -15.40
N GLN A 187 19.57 -4.81 -15.16
CA GLN A 187 20.26 -5.04 -13.89
C GLN A 187 21.36 -4.00 -13.65
N SER A 188 22.00 -3.52 -14.71
CA SER A 188 23.06 -2.51 -14.61
C SER A 188 22.51 -1.18 -14.10
N ASP A 189 21.29 -0.80 -14.51
CA ASP A 189 20.67 0.45 -14.07
C ASP A 189 20.34 0.42 -12.59
N VAL A 190 19.72 -0.67 -12.13
CA VAL A 190 19.40 -0.87 -10.71
C VAL A 190 20.67 -0.91 -9.86
N LEU A 191 21.69 -1.66 -10.28
CA LEU A 191 22.97 -1.72 -9.55
C LEU A 191 23.69 -0.37 -9.54
N GLY A 192 23.62 0.40 -10.62
CA GLY A 192 24.12 1.78 -10.67
C GLY A 192 23.44 2.67 -9.63
N SER A 193 22.11 2.59 -9.52
CA SER A 193 21.34 3.31 -8.49
C SER A 193 21.68 2.87 -7.07
N VAL A 194 21.89 1.57 -6.84
CA VAL A 194 22.34 1.03 -5.55
C VAL A 194 23.70 1.62 -5.15
N MET A 195 24.66 1.69 -6.07
CA MET A 195 25.99 2.24 -5.81
C MET A 195 25.99 3.72 -5.42
N LEU A 196 24.98 4.47 -5.86
CA LEU A 196 24.80 5.89 -5.57
C LEU A 196 23.86 6.15 -4.39
N THR A 197 23.25 5.10 -3.83
CA THR A 197 22.38 5.19 -2.66
C THR A 197 23.23 5.11 -1.38
N PRO A 198 23.12 6.09 -0.45
CA PRO A 198 23.85 6.07 0.81
C PRO A 198 23.58 4.82 1.66
N LEU A 199 24.63 4.32 2.33
CA LEU A 199 24.52 3.20 3.26
C LEU A 199 23.53 3.45 4.41
N SER A 200 23.38 4.70 4.85
CA SER A 200 22.42 5.07 5.89
C SER A 200 20.98 4.75 5.49
N LEU A 201 20.63 4.91 4.21
CA LEU A 201 19.27 4.59 3.74
C LEU A 201 19.02 3.09 3.76
N PHE A 202 20.00 2.27 3.37
CA PHE A 202 19.87 0.81 3.47
C PHE A 202 19.78 0.32 4.92
N ARG A 203 20.52 0.95 5.85
CA ARG A 203 20.40 0.62 7.29
C ARG A 203 19.02 0.95 7.83
N ASN A 204 18.51 2.14 7.52
CA ASN A 204 17.15 2.52 7.93
C ASN A 204 16.11 1.56 7.34
N LEU A 205 16.25 1.20 6.06
CA LEU A 205 15.36 0.26 5.39
C LEU A 205 15.36 -1.13 6.04
N ASP A 206 16.55 -1.63 6.42
CA ASP A 206 16.69 -2.90 7.14
C ASP A 206 16.01 -2.86 8.53
N GLU A 207 16.18 -1.75 9.26
CA GLU A 207 15.50 -1.53 10.54
C GLU A 207 13.97 -1.46 10.38
N GLU A 208 13.47 -0.74 9.37
CA GLU A 208 12.04 -0.65 9.07
C GLU A 208 11.45 -2.01 8.70
N LEU A 209 12.15 -2.79 7.87
CA LEU A 209 11.76 -4.14 7.50
C LEU A 209 11.72 -5.07 8.72
N PHE A 210 12.74 -5.00 9.57
CA PHE A 210 12.79 -5.78 10.81
C PHE A 210 11.60 -5.46 11.72
N GLN A 211 11.33 -4.16 11.95
CA GLN A 211 10.23 -3.72 12.80
C GLN A 211 8.84 -4.00 12.22
N SER A 212 8.71 -4.13 10.90
CA SER A 212 7.43 -4.48 10.26
C SER A 212 7.05 -5.97 10.38
N ARG A 213 7.96 -6.83 10.85
CA ARG A 213 7.73 -8.27 11.02
C ARG A 213 7.21 -8.66 12.41
N GLU A 214 7.43 -7.78 13.39
CA GLU A 214 6.99 -7.92 14.78
C GLU A 214 5.57 -7.37 14.94
#